data_AF-A0A9E3F3S3-F1
#
_entry.id   AF-A0A9E3F3S3-F1
#
_cell.length_a   1.000
_cell.length_b   1.000
_cell.length_c   1.000
_cell.angle_alpha   90.00
_cell.angle_beta   90.00
_cell.angle_gamma   90.00
#
_symmetry.space_group_name_H-M   'P 1'
#
loop_
_entity.id
_entity.type
_entity.pdbx_description
1 polymer ?
#
loop_
_entity_poly.entity_id
_entity_poly.type
_entity_poly.pdbx_seq_one_letter_code
_entity_poly.pdbx_strand_id
1 'polypeptide(L)' 'MTVTINLTPEQVQRLRREARGRRFSAESMFGELLNQTLSQIETPSQEHKERIPALHRGQVWIADDFDDPLPDSFWLGEE' A
#
# COMPACT_ATOMS: atom_id res chain seq x y z
N MET A 1 -1.02 -18.82 -14.71
CA MET A 1 -0.38 -18.78 -13.38
C MET A 1 -1.43 -19.21 -12.36
N THR A 2 -1.15 -20.21 -11.55
CA THR A 2 -2.06 -20.74 -10.53
C THR A 2 -1.60 -20.26 -9.16
N VAL A 3 -2.53 -19.79 -8.34
CA VAL A 3 -2.27 -19.32 -6.98
C VAL A 3 -3.06 -20.21 -6.03
N THR A 4 -2.38 -20.76 -5.02
CA THR A 4 -2.99 -21.59 -3.99
C THR A 4 -3.13 -20.76 -2.72
N ILE A 5 -4.33 -20.73 -2.15
CA ILE A 5 -4.66 -20.02 -0.92
C ILE A 5 -5.40 -20.96 0.03
N ASN A 6 -5.14 -20.80 1.32
CA ASN A 6 -5.81 -21.59 2.35
C ASN A 6 -7.11 -20.89 2.77
N LEU A 7 -8.24 -21.55 2.57
CA LEU A 7 -9.57 -21.06 2.96
C LEU A 7 -10.13 -21.92 4.08
N THR A 8 -10.86 -21.30 5.01
CA THR A 8 -11.59 -22.06 6.03
C THR A 8 -12.82 -22.76 5.42
N PRO A 9 -13.31 -23.85 6.02
CA PRO A 9 -14.52 -24.53 5.53
C PRO A 9 -15.74 -23.61 5.42
N GLU A 10 -15.91 -22.66 6.34
CA GLU A 10 -17.00 -21.68 6.30
C GLU A 10 -16.90 -20.74 5.10
N GLN A 11 -15.70 -20.24 4.79
CA GLN A 11 -15.47 -19.36 3.64
C GLN A 11 -15.79 -20.08 2.32
N VAL A 12 -15.41 -21.36 2.20
CA VAL A 12 -15.75 -22.17 1.02
C VAL A 12 -17.26 -22.38 0.90
N GLN A 13 -17.95 -22.65 2.01
CA GLN A 13 -19.41 -22.82 1.99
C GLN A 13 -20.14 -21.52 1.62
N ARG A 14 -19.65 -20.37 2.11
CA ARG A 14 -20.20 -19.07 1.76
C ARG A 14 -20.06 -18.78 0.26
N LEU A 15 -18.87 -18.98 -0.31
CA LEU A 15 -18.63 -18.82 -1.75
C LEU A 15 -19.55 -19.70 -2.60
N ARG A 16 -19.73 -20.97 -2.22
CA ARG A 16 -20.65 -21.89 -2.92
C ARG A 16 -22.12 -21.49 -2.80
N ARG A 17 -22.51 -20.85 -1.70
CA ARG A 17 -23.88 -20.35 -1.52
C ARG A 17 -24.13 -19.16 -2.45
N GLU A 18 -23.17 -18.26 -2.54
CA GLU A 18 -23.26 -17.04 -3.33
C GLU A 18 -23.18 -17.32 -4.84
N ALA A 19 -22.31 -18.25 -5.23
CA ALA A 19 -22.19 -18.73 -6.61
C ALA A 19 -23.43 -19.50 -7.11
N ARG A 20 -24.39 -19.88 -6.25
CA ARG A 20 -25.63 -20.52 -6.72
C ARG A 20 -26.63 -19.55 -7.34
N GLY A 21 -26.55 -18.26 -7.04
CA GLY A 21 -27.48 -17.24 -7.54
C GLY A 21 -27.12 -16.66 -8.91
N ARG A 22 -25.89 -16.88 -9.37
CA ARG A 22 -25.34 -16.44 -10.65
C ARG A 22 -24.71 -17.67 -11.28
N ARG A 23 -24.75 -17.92 -12.58
CA ARG A 23 -24.26 -19.18 -13.21
C ARG A 23 -22.72 -19.33 -13.16
N PHE A 24 -22.11 -19.14 -12.00
CA PHE A 24 -20.68 -19.12 -11.77
C PHE A 24 -20.26 -20.35 -10.96
N SER A 25 -19.03 -20.79 -11.17
CA SER A 25 -18.37 -21.70 -10.23
C SER A 25 -17.84 -20.92 -9.02
N ALA A 26 -17.51 -21.62 -7.94
CA ALA A 26 -16.94 -20.99 -6.75
C ALA A 26 -15.60 -20.29 -7.05
N GLU A 27 -14.80 -20.87 -7.95
CA GLU A 27 -13.52 -20.32 -8.41
C GLU A 27 -13.71 -19.05 -9.22
N SER A 28 -14.67 -19.02 -10.16
CA SER A 28 -14.96 -17.82 -10.95
C SER A 28 -15.50 -16.68 -10.08
N MET A 29 -16.37 -17.00 -9.12
CA MET A 29 -16.87 -16.01 -8.16
C MET A 29 -15.72 -15.46 -7.29
N PHE A 30 -14.83 -16.33 -6.83
CA PHE A 30 -13.69 -15.92 -6.03
C PHE A 30 -12.67 -15.07 -6.81
N GLY A 31 -12.38 -15.45 -8.07
CA GLY A 31 -11.53 -14.66 -8.95
C GLY A 31 -12.09 -13.26 -9.22
N GLU A 32 -13.40 -13.16 -9.43
CA GLU A 32 -14.10 -11.88 -9.59
C GLU A 32 -14.00 -11.01 -8.34
N LEU A 33 -14.23 -11.60 -7.16
CA LEU A 33 -14.07 -10.91 -5.87
C LEU A 33 -12.62 -10.41 -5.66
N LEU A 34 -11.63 -11.23 -6.02
CA LEU A 34 -10.22 -10.83 -5.95
C LEU A 34 -9.94 -9.65 -6.86
N ASN A 35 -10.36 -9.69 -8.12
CA ASN A 35 -10.14 -8.58 -9.06
C ASN A 35 -10.80 -7.29 -8.56
N GLN A 36 -12.04 -7.35 -8.09
CA GLN A 36 -12.72 -6.18 -7.51
C GLN A 36 -12.01 -5.61 -6.28
N THR A 37 -11.48 -6.49 -5.43
CA THR A 37 -10.74 -6.06 -4.22
C THR A 37 -9.40 -5.43 -4.62
N LEU A 38 -8.67 -6.05 -5.56
CA LEU A 38 -7.39 -5.56 -6.03
C LEU A 38 -7.52 -4.23 -6.79
N SER A 39 -8.59 -4.04 -7.57
CA SER A 39 -8.91 -2.75 -8.20
C SER A 39 -9.23 -1.65 -7.19
N GLN A 40 -9.68 -1.99 -5.98
CA GLN A 40 -9.88 -1.01 -4.90
C GLN A 40 -8.59 -0.71 -4.13
N ILE A 41 -7.58 -1.58 -4.24
CA ILE A 41 -6.22 -1.34 -3.74
C ILE A 41 -5.38 -0.69 -4.84
N GLU A 42 -6.00 0.07 -5.75
CA GLU A 42 -5.28 1.06 -6.53
C GLU A 42 -4.53 1.95 -5.53
N THR A 43 -3.24 1.69 -5.37
CA THR A 43 -2.29 2.62 -4.79
C THR A 43 -2.63 3.97 -5.39
N PRO A 44 -2.83 5.03 -4.58
CA PRO A 44 -3.04 6.35 -5.15
C PRO A 44 -1.95 6.52 -6.19
N SER A 45 -2.36 6.58 -7.46
CA SER A 45 -1.45 6.86 -8.55
C SER A 45 -0.69 8.07 -8.05
N GLN A 46 0.59 7.89 -7.73
CA GLN A 46 1.43 9.02 -7.43
C GLN A 46 1.50 9.72 -8.77
N GLU A 47 0.51 10.58 -9.04
CA GLU A 47 0.59 11.57 -10.07
C GLU A 47 1.95 12.17 -9.87
N HIS A 48 2.81 11.94 -10.84
CA HIS A 48 4.21 12.21 -10.74
C HIS A 48 4.31 13.73 -10.66
N LYS A 49 4.26 14.26 -9.43
CA LYS A 49 4.13 15.69 -9.20
C LYS A 49 5.35 16.31 -9.81
N GLU A 50 5.12 17.15 -10.81
CA GLU A 50 6.19 17.84 -11.49
C GLU A 50 6.97 18.66 -10.46
N ARG A 51 8.30 18.54 -10.48
CA ARG A 51 9.16 19.31 -9.58
C ARG A 51 9.10 20.77 -10.03
N ILE A 52 8.50 21.63 -9.20
CA ILE A 52 8.49 23.07 -9.44
C ILE A 52 9.74 23.68 -8.78
N PRO A 53 10.70 24.23 -9.55
CA PRO A 53 11.88 24.86 -8.99
C PRO A 53 11.49 26.04 -8.09
N ALA A 54 12.10 26.14 -6.92
CA ALA A 54 11.93 27.25 -5.98
C ALA A 54 10.49 27.48 -5.48
N LEU A 55 9.62 26.45 -5.47
CA LEU A 55 8.24 26.54 -4.97
C LEU A 55 8.11 27.16 -3.57
N HIS A 56 9.12 26.96 -2.72
CA HIS A 56 9.16 27.43 -1.32
C HIS A 56 10.27 28.47 -1.08
N ARG A 57 10.62 29.26 -2.10
CA ARG A 57 11.66 30.30 -1.97
C ARG A 57 11.33 31.26 -0.83
N GLY A 58 12.30 31.47 0.07
CA GLY A 58 12.16 32.36 1.23
C GLY A 58 11.33 31.79 2.39
N GLN A 59 10.80 30.58 2.26
CA GLN A 59 10.06 29.89 3.33
C GLN A 59 10.93 28.86 4.07
N VAL A 60 12.14 28.59 3.57
CA VAL A 60 13.09 27.68 4.19
C VAL A 60 14.00 28.48 5.10
N TRP A 61 14.07 28.09 6.37
CA TRP A 61 15.07 28.55 7.31
C TRP A 61 16.02 27.39 7.59
N ILE A 62 17.32 27.69 7.55
CA ILE A 62 18.40 26.76 7.89
C ILE A 62 19.04 27.32 9.15
N ALA A 63 19.23 26.47 10.15
CA ALA A 63 19.90 26.86 11.38
C ALA A 63 21.38 27.21 11.10
N ASP A 64 21.94 28.12 11.88
CA ASP A 64 23.31 28.60 11.70
C ASP A 64 24.36 27.47 11.91
N ASP A 65 24.00 26.42 12.64
CA ASP A 65 24.82 25.25 12.98
C ASP A 65 24.54 24.03 12.08
N PHE A 66 23.80 24.18 10.97
CA PHE A 66 23.41 23.04 10.14
C PHE A 66 24.62 22.27 9.55
N ASP A 67 25.68 22.99 9.20
CA ASP A 67 26.91 22.42 8.64
C ASP A 67 27.88 21.93 9.73
N ASP A 68 27.57 22.18 11.02
CA ASP A 68 28.43 21.75 12.12
C ASP A 68 28.36 20.22 12.30
N PRO A 69 29.48 19.58 12.70
CA PRO A 69 29.48 18.15 12.95
C PRO A 69 28.57 17.82 14.13
N LEU A 70 27.72 16.79 13.97
CA LEU A 70 26.91 16.26 15.06
C LEU A 70 27.82 15.72 16.18
N PRO A 71 27.46 15.91 17.46
CA PRO A 71 28.26 15.47 18.58
C PRO A 71 28.38 13.95 18.64
N ASP A 72 29.47 13.44 19.23
CA ASP A 72 29.70 11.99 19.35
C ASP A 72 28.56 11.26 20.08
N SER A 73 27.88 11.91 21.03
CA SER A 73 26.71 11.34 21.71
C SER A 73 25.53 11.04 20.78
N PHE A 74 25.38 11.81 19.68
CA PHE A 74 24.38 11.54 18.65
C PHE A 74 24.68 10.22 17.93
N TRP A 75 25.95 9.91 17.71
CA TRP A 75 26.39 8.72 16.98
C TRP A 75 26.54 7.49 17.87
N LEU A 76 27.07 7.67 19.08
CA LEU A 76 27.46 6.60 19.99
C LEU A 76 26.38 6.29 21.05
N GLY A 77 25.39 7.16 21.20
CA GLY A 77 24.44 7.14 22.32
C GLY A 77 25.09 7.69 23.60
N GLU A 78 24.28 8.28 24.48
CA GLU A 78 24.68 8.49 25.88
C GLU A 78 24.43 7.19 26.65
N GLU A 79 25.27 6.89 27.66
CA GLU A 79 24.97 5.82 28.63
C GLU A 79 23.68 6.10 29.43
#